data_AF-A0A7C3UL51-F1
#
_entry.id   AF-A0A7C3UL51-F1
#
_cell.length_a   1.000
_cell.length_b   1.000
_cell.length_c   1.000
_cell.angle_alpha   90.00
_cell.angle_beta   90.00
_cell.angle_gamma   90.00
#
_symmetry.space_group_name_H-M   'P 1'
#
loop_
_entity.id
_entity.type
_entity.pdbx_description
1 polymer ?
#
loop_
_entity_poly.entity_id
_entity_poly.type
_entity_poly.pdbx_seq_one_letter_code
_entity_poly.pdbx_strand_id
1 'polypeptide(L)'
;MKTLDEWVEFYKKKTGDDVDIPSGFSVYYLPNRGFCLYAIDIYNDCVVIYHCCGDGKFWRDLGHIMAIQHGLGKVKTLVTRNPIAYMRSMGFKILKNEIINDKHTLYGEDEHGRNLTMIYECNHNKTGKPVYSTTMEV
;
A
#
# COMPACT_ATOMS: atom_id res chain seq x y z
N MET A 1 16.21 -6.63 -17.69
CA MET A 1 15.68 -5.67 -16.69
C MET A 1 14.58 -4.88 -17.36
N LYS A 2 13.48 -4.58 -16.67
CA LYS A 2 12.39 -3.80 -17.27
C LYS A 2 12.61 -2.30 -17.06
N THR A 3 12.40 -1.46 -18.06
CA THR A 3 12.34 0.00 -17.94
C THR A 3 11.13 0.42 -17.10
N LEU A 4 11.08 1.69 -16.69
CA LEU A 4 9.91 2.24 -16.00
C LEU A 4 8.64 2.09 -16.86
N ASP A 5 8.73 2.44 -18.15
CA ASP A 5 7.60 2.34 -19.09
C ASP A 5 7.09 0.89 -19.22
N GLU A 6 8.01 -0.08 -19.33
CA GLU A 6 7.63 -1.50 -19.37
C GLU A 6 6.93 -1.96 -18.07
N TRP A 7 7.29 -1.39 -16.92
CA TRP A 7 6.58 -1.68 -15.67
C TRP A 7 5.22 -1.00 -15.59
N VAL A 8 5.09 0.22 -16.11
CA VAL A 8 3.81 0.95 -16.20
C VAL A 8 2.84 0.21 -17.12
N GLU A 9 3.31 -0.24 -18.29
CA GLU A 9 2.52 -1.08 -19.19
C GLU A 9 2.12 -2.40 -18.52
N PHE A 10 3.04 -3.05 -17.82
CA PHE A 10 2.75 -4.27 -17.07
C PHE A 10 1.71 -4.03 -15.97
N TYR A 11 1.81 -2.92 -15.24
CA TYR A 11 0.84 -2.51 -14.22
C TYR A 11 -0.54 -2.33 -14.84
N LYS A 12 -0.64 -1.57 -15.93
CA LYS A 12 -1.88 -1.29 -16.64
C LYS A 12 -2.53 -2.58 -17.16
N LYS A 13 -1.75 -3.47 -17.78
CA LYS A 13 -2.22 -4.78 -18.23
C LYS A 13 -2.75 -5.65 -17.08
N LYS A 14 -2.08 -5.62 -15.92
CA LYS A 14 -2.43 -6.44 -14.75
C LYS A 14 -3.65 -5.92 -13.98
N THR A 15 -3.78 -4.61 -13.86
CA THR A 15 -4.78 -3.97 -13.00
C THR A 15 -5.98 -3.43 -13.77
N GLY A 16 -5.81 -3.12 -15.05
CA GLY A 16 -6.77 -2.37 -15.84
C GLY A 16 -6.81 -0.88 -15.51
N ASP A 17 -5.85 -0.37 -14.73
CA ASP A 17 -5.79 1.03 -14.30
C ASP A 17 -4.54 1.74 -14.83
N ASP A 18 -4.67 3.05 -14.96
CA ASP A 18 -3.58 3.93 -15.39
C ASP A 18 -2.71 4.33 -14.19
N VAL A 19 -1.48 4.75 -14.48
CA VAL A 19 -0.56 5.27 -13.46
C VAL A 19 -0.56 6.78 -13.58
N ASP A 20 -1.52 7.43 -12.92
CA ASP A 20 -1.55 8.87 -12.77
C ASP A 20 -0.75 9.26 -11.53
N ILE A 21 0.13 10.25 -11.65
CA ILE A 21 0.95 10.75 -10.53
C ILE A 21 0.20 11.93 -9.89
N PRO A 22 -0.41 11.78 -8.71
CA PRO A 22 -1.10 12.88 -8.06
C PRO A 22 -0.12 13.97 -7.63
N SER A 23 -0.62 15.20 -7.47
CA SER A 23 0.20 16.29 -6.92
C SER A 23 0.78 15.91 -5.56
N GLY A 24 2.05 16.21 -5.34
CA GLY A 24 2.78 15.87 -4.11
C GLY A 24 3.37 14.44 -4.08
N PHE A 25 3.07 13.60 -5.09
CA PHE A 25 3.70 12.27 -5.20
C PHE A 25 4.96 12.32 -6.06
N SER A 26 5.93 11.51 -5.68
CA SER A 26 7.15 11.23 -6.43
C SER A 26 7.17 9.77 -6.87
N VAL A 27 7.88 9.46 -7.95
CA VAL A 27 8.08 8.09 -8.44
C VAL A 27 9.38 7.53 -7.85
N TYR A 28 9.32 6.32 -7.29
CA TYR A 28 10.50 5.52 -7.00
C TYR A 28 10.52 4.32 -7.95
N TYR A 29 11.65 4.09 -8.62
CA TYR A 29 11.78 3.03 -9.63
C TYR A 29 13.08 2.27 -9.44
N LEU A 30 12.98 0.94 -9.48
CA LEU A 30 14.12 0.03 -9.50
C LEU A 30 13.87 -1.04 -10.58
N PRO A 31 14.75 -1.17 -11.60
CA PRO A 31 14.51 -2.06 -12.74
C PRO A 31 14.17 -3.52 -12.37
N ASN A 32 14.69 -3.99 -11.24
CA ASN A 32 14.50 -5.36 -10.74
C ASN A 32 13.38 -5.51 -9.70
N ARG A 33 12.80 -4.41 -9.20
CA ARG A 33 11.75 -4.44 -8.15
C ARG A 33 10.44 -3.79 -8.60
N GLY A 34 10.43 -3.04 -9.69
CA GLY A 34 9.27 -2.32 -10.20
C GLY A 34 9.29 -0.85 -9.85
N PHE A 35 8.13 -0.29 -9.53
CA PHE A 35 8.01 1.09 -9.09
C PHE A 35 6.92 1.25 -8.03
N CYS A 36 6.99 2.34 -7.29
CA CYS A 36 5.87 2.88 -6.53
C CYS A 36 5.80 4.40 -6.69
N LEU A 37 4.61 4.95 -6.43
CA LEU A 37 4.47 6.36 -6.10
C LEU A 37 4.57 6.51 -4.59
N TYR A 38 5.16 7.59 -4.11
CA TYR A 38 5.18 7.89 -2.68
C TYR A 38 4.99 9.37 -2.40
N ALA A 39 4.45 9.67 -1.23
CA ALA A 39 4.33 11.02 -0.71
C ALA A 39 4.64 11.04 0.79
N ILE A 40 5.23 12.15 1.25
CA ILE A 40 5.45 12.44 2.66
C ILE A 40 4.28 13.29 3.15
N ASP A 41 3.44 12.74 4.01
CA ASP A 41 2.29 13.43 4.59
C ASP A 41 2.55 13.70 6.08
N ILE A 42 3.19 14.84 6.33
CA ILE A 42 3.55 15.30 7.67
C ILE A 42 2.32 15.58 8.54
N TYR A 43 1.19 15.95 7.95
CA TYR A 43 -0.02 16.31 8.70
C TYR A 43 -0.71 15.08 9.26
N ASN A 44 -0.66 13.97 8.51
CA ASN A 44 -1.21 12.70 8.94
C ASN A 44 -0.17 11.74 9.56
N ASP A 45 1.04 12.24 9.84
CA ASP A 45 2.12 11.49 10.45
C ASP A 45 2.44 10.20 9.68
N CYS A 46 2.53 10.28 8.34
CA CYS A 46 2.70 9.08 7.53
C CYS A 46 3.45 9.25 6.21
N VAL A 47 4.06 8.16 5.77
CA VAL A 47 4.48 7.97 4.38
C VAL A 47 3.38 7.23 3.64
N VAL A 48 2.93 7.78 2.51
CA VAL A 48 1.96 7.11 1.65
C VAL A 48 2.72 6.39 0.54
N ILE A 49 2.51 5.08 0.40
CA ILE A 49 2.92 4.28 -0.75
C ILE A 49 1.69 4.03 -1.61
N TYR A 50 1.75 4.46 -2.86
CA TYR A 50 0.65 4.44 -3.81
C TYR A 50 1.08 3.87 -5.17
N HIS A 51 0.13 3.45 -6.01
CA HIS A 51 0.34 2.77 -7.30
C HIS A 51 1.63 1.91 -7.35
N CYS A 52 1.59 0.78 -6.66
CA CYS A 52 2.72 -0.12 -6.51
C CYS A 52 2.71 -1.24 -7.56
N CYS A 53 3.84 -1.43 -8.25
CA CYS A 53 4.06 -2.52 -9.19
C CYS A 53 5.35 -3.31 -8.89
N GLY A 54 5.35 -4.62 -9.15
CA GLY A 54 6.47 -5.50 -8.83
C GLY A 54 6.44 -6.00 -7.38
N ASP A 55 7.47 -5.67 -6.61
CA ASP A 55 7.76 -6.25 -5.28
C ASP A 55 7.09 -5.47 -4.14
N GLY A 56 5.82 -5.80 -3.85
CA GLY A 56 5.05 -5.08 -2.84
C GLY A 56 5.61 -5.14 -1.41
N LYS A 57 6.34 -6.20 -1.04
CA LYS A 57 6.99 -6.29 0.29
C LYS A 57 8.12 -5.27 0.39
N PHE A 58 8.97 -5.25 -0.65
CA PHE A 58 10.06 -4.28 -0.74
C PHE A 58 9.55 -2.84 -0.64
N TRP A 59 8.49 -2.49 -1.38
CA TRP A 59 7.96 -1.12 -1.37
C TRP A 59 7.36 -0.71 -0.02
N ARG A 60 6.72 -1.64 0.69
CA ARG A 60 6.25 -1.41 2.07
C ARG A 60 7.42 -1.18 3.02
N ASP A 61 8.45 -2.01 2.96
CA ASP A 61 9.61 -1.89 3.85
C ASP A 61 10.42 -0.62 3.55
N LEU A 62 10.51 -0.22 2.27
CA LEU A 62 11.05 1.08 1.88
C LEU A 62 10.24 2.23 2.49
N GLY A 63 8.90 2.15 2.47
CA GLY A 63 8.02 3.12 3.12
C GLY A 63 8.26 3.21 4.62
N HIS A 64 8.50 2.07 5.29
CA HIS A 64 8.83 2.02 6.73
C HIS A 64 10.15 2.72 7.02
N ILE A 65 11.19 2.47 6.22
CA ILE A 65 12.48 3.17 6.32
C ILE A 65 12.31 4.67 6.09
N MET A 66 11.54 5.07 5.06
CA MET A 66 11.27 6.48 4.78
C MET A 66 10.55 7.16 5.95
N ALA A 67 9.61 6.47 6.60
CA ALA A 67 8.89 7.01 7.74
C ALA A 67 9.83 7.25 8.92
N ILE A 68 10.70 6.28 9.25
CA ILE A 68 11.74 6.43 10.28
C ILE A 68 12.65 7.63 9.97
N GLN A 69 13.12 7.75 8.73
CA GLN A 69 14.01 8.84 8.31
C GLN A 69 13.39 10.23 8.46
N HIS A 70 12.07 10.34 8.31
CA HIS A 70 11.34 11.60 8.43
C HIS A 70 10.72 11.80 9.83
N GLY A 71 10.95 10.87 10.77
CA GLY A 71 10.37 10.92 12.12
C GLY A 71 8.85 10.76 12.14
N LEU A 72 8.29 9.97 11.19
CA LEU A 72 6.87 9.72 11.05
C LEU A 72 6.48 8.37 11.63
N GLY A 73 5.30 8.29 12.24
CA GLY A 73 4.82 7.10 12.95
C GLY A 73 4.16 6.04 12.07
N LYS A 74 3.84 6.32 10.80
CA LYS A 74 3.00 5.43 9.98
C LYS A 74 3.42 5.28 8.53
N VAL A 75 3.03 4.16 7.95
CA VAL A 75 3.02 3.91 6.49
C VAL A 75 1.60 3.58 6.04
N LYS A 76 1.11 4.26 5.01
CA LYS A 76 -0.21 4.01 4.41
C LYS A 76 -0.12 3.48 2.99
N THR A 77 -1.01 2.56 2.62
CA THR A 77 -1.24 2.15 1.21
C THR A 77 -2.72 1.88 0.95
N LEU A 78 -3.10 1.86 -0.32
CA LEU A 78 -4.42 1.44 -0.79
C LEU A 78 -4.34 0.08 -1.49
N VAL A 79 -5.34 -0.76 -1.25
CA VAL A 79 -5.36 -2.15 -1.73
C VAL A 79 -6.74 -2.49 -2.29
N THR A 80 -6.78 -2.97 -3.53
CA THR A 80 -8.00 -3.47 -4.21
C THR A 80 -8.08 -5.00 -4.26
N ARG A 81 -7.14 -5.70 -3.61
CA ARG A 81 -7.08 -7.15 -3.53
C ARG A 81 -7.95 -7.66 -2.39
N ASN A 82 -8.21 -8.97 -2.37
CA ASN A 82 -8.83 -9.61 -1.20
C ASN A 82 -8.02 -9.27 0.06
N PRO A 83 -8.64 -8.66 1.09
CA PRO A 83 -7.94 -8.13 2.26
C PRO A 83 -7.17 -9.22 3.02
N ILE A 84 -7.82 -10.35 3.28
CA ILE A 84 -7.24 -11.47 4.04
C ILE A 84 -6.02 -12.05 3.29
N ALA A 85 -6.16 -12.26 1.98
CA ALA A 85 -5.07 -12.77 1.15
C ALA A 85 -3.90 -11.77 1.08
N TYR A 86 -4.19 -10.47 1.00
CA TYR A 86 -3.18 -9.43 1.02
C TYR A 86 -2.37 -9.45 2.32
N MET A 87 -3.04 -9.39 3.49
CA MET A 87 -2.37 -9.40 4.80
C MET A 87 -1.45 -10.62 4.96
N ARG A 88 -1.95 -11.81 4.63
CA ARG A 88 -1.15 -13.05 4.67
C ARG A 88 0.03 -12.99 3.71
N SER A 89 -0.17 -12.51 2.48
CA SER A 89 0.92 -12.38 1.51
C SER A 89 2.00 -11.41 1.96
N MET A 90 1.62 -10.42 2.78
CA MET A 90 2.52 -9.41 3.34
C MET A 90 3.21 -9.86 4.64
N GLY A 91 2.88 -11.04 5.17
CA GLY A 91 3.49 -11.60 6.39
C GLY A 91 2.73 -11.30 7.69
N PHE A 92 1.54 -10.73 7.60
CA PHE A 92 0.72 -10.42 8.78
C PHE A 92 -0.16 -11.61 9.18
N LYS A 93 -0.14 -11.92 10.48
CA LYS A 93 -1.15 -12.74 11.13
C LYS A 93 -2.36 -11.86 11.44
N ILE A 94 -3.55 -12.31 11.05
CA ILE A 94 -4.80 -11.60 11.36
C ILE A 94 -5.16 -11.89 12.81
N LEU A 95 -5.32 -10.83 13.61
CA LEU A 95 -5.69 -10.88 15.02
C LEU A 95 -7.20 -10.68 15.21
N LYS A 96 -7.80 -9.77 14.44
CA LYS A 96 -9.23 -9.45 14.49
C LYS A 96 -9.76 -9.13 13.09
N ASN A 97 -11.04 -9.41 12.88
CA ASN A 97 -11.80 -9.11 11.69
C ASN A 97 -13.23 -8.77 12.12
N GLU A 98 -13.63 -7.51 11.96
CA GLU A 98 -14.88 -6.99 12.50
C GLU A 98 -15.46 -5.85 11.65
N ILE A 99 -16.70 -5.46 11.92
CA ILE A 99 -17.32 -4.27 11.36
C ILE A 99 -17.32 -3.19 12.44
N ILE A 100 -16.64 -2.07 12.19
CA ILE A 100 -16.59 -0.90 13.08
C ILE A 100 -17.11 0.29 12.30
N ASN A 101 -18.12 1.01 12.83
CA ASN A 101 -18.75 2.16 12.17
C ASN A 101 -19.12 1.85 10.70
N ASP A 102 -19.78 0.71 10.50
CA ASP A 102 -20.19 0.19 9.18
C ASP A 102 -19.04 -0.09 8.19
N LYS A 103 -17.79 -0.13 8.66
CA LYS A 103 -16.61 -0.45 7.86
C LYS A 103 -15.98 -1.77 8.28
N HIS A 104 -15.75 -2.65 7.30
CA HIS A 104 -14.97 -3.87 7.49
C HIS A 104 -13.52 -3.50 7.84
N THR A 105 -13.10 -3.91 9.04
CA THR A 105 -11.82 -3.56 9.65
C THR A 105 -11.08 -4.83 10.05
N LEU A 106 -9.83 -4.95 9.64
CA LEU A 106 -8.94 -6.04 10.01
C LEU A 106 -7.72 -5.50 10.75
N TYR A 107 -7.33 -6.24 11.78
CA TYR A 107 -6.12 -5.97 12.55
C TYR A 107 -5.16 -7.14 12.38
N GLY A 108 -3.89 -6.84 12.17
CA GLY A 108 -2.86 -7.86 12.10
C GLY A 108 -1.53 -7.39 12.65
N GLU A 109 -0.68 -8.37 12.89
CA GLU A 109 0.67 -8.19 13.41
C GLU A 109 1.62 -9.08 12.62
N ASP A 110 2.83 -8.60 12.35
CA ASP A 110 3.87 -9.41 11.70
C ASP A 110 4.84 -10.05 12.72
N GLU A 111 5.83 -10.78 12.22
CA GLU A 111 6.82 -11.47 13.08
C GLU A 111 7.71 -10.55 13.93
N HIS A 112 7.70 -9.25 13.64
CA HIS A 112 8.46 -8.23 14.38
C HIS A 112 7.58 -7.45 15.35
N GLY A 113 6.29 -7.79 15.50
CA GLY A 113 5.35 -7.09 16.37
C GLY A 113 4.83 -5.78 15.77
N ARG A 114 5.01 -5.54 14.47
CA ARG A 114 4.48 -4.34 13.80
C ARG A 114 3.00 -4.53 13.51
N ASN A 115 2.22 -3.54 13.92
CA ASN A 115 0.77 -3.57 13.76
C ASN A 115 0.32 -3.02 12.41
N LEU A 116 -0.65 -3.68 11.80
CA LEU A 116 -1.34 -3.25 10.58
C LEU A 116 -2.84 -3.19 10.85
N THR A 117 -3.43 -2.02 10.59
CA THR A 117 -4.89 -1.85 10.52
C THR A 117 -5.30 -1.70 9.06
N MET A 118 -6.32 -2.43 8.63
CA MET A 118 -6.86 -2.33 7.28
C MET A 118 -8.36 -2.08 7.31
N ILE A 119 -8.81 -1.03 6.65
CA ILE A 119 -10.18 -0.51 6.73
C ILE A 119 -10.76 -0.39 5.32
N TYR A 120 -11.97 -0.90 5.12
CA TYR A 120 -12.72 -0.64 3.89
C TYR A 120 -13.03 0.86 3.75
N GLU A 121 -12.68 1.44 2.60
CA GLU A 121 -12.94 2.85 2.33
C GLU A 121 -14.10 3.05 1.37
N CYS A 122 -14.03 2.42 0.20
CA CYS A 122 -14.99 2.62 -0.88
C CYS A 122 -14.88 1.50 -1.91
N ASN A 123 -15.73 1.54 -2.93
CA ASN A 123 -15.54 0.73 -4.12
C ASN A 123 -14.82 1.55 -5.19
N HIS A 124 -13.86 0.93 -5.85
CA HIS A 124 -13.08 1.55 -6.91
C HIS A 124 -13.99 1.92 -8.09
N ASN A 125 -14.08 3.21 -8.42
CA ASN A 125 -15.06 3.75 -9.38
C ASN A 125 -15.07 3.01 -10.74
N LYS A 126 -13.90 2.64 -11.28
CA LYS A 126 -13.80 1.95 -12.58
C LYS A 126 -14.11 0.45 -12.53
N THR A 127 -13.78 -0.23 -11.43
CA THR A 127 -13.74 -1.71 -11.37
C THR A 127 -14.78 -2.31 -10.42
N GLY A 128 -15.42 -1.50 -9.59
CA GLY A 128 -16.34 -1.92 -8.54
C GLY A 128 -15.69 -2.70 -7.40
N LYS A 129 -14.37 -2.94 -7.44
CA LYS A 129 -13.65 -3.71 -6.41
C LYS A 129 -13.58 -2.91 -5.11
N PRO A 130 -13.72 -3.56 -3.95
CA PRO A 130 -13.55 -2.87 -2.68
C PRO A 130 -12.10 -2.40 -2.53
N VAL A 131 -11.94 -1.16 -2.10
CA VAL A 131 -10.67 -0.51 -1.77
C VAL A 131 -10.54 -0.50 -0.25
N TYR A 132 -9.42 -1.01 0.23
CA TYR A 132 -9.03 -0.93 1.63
C TYR A 132 -7.85 0.00 1.77
N SER A 133 -7.89 0.89 2.76
CA SER A 133 -6.70 1.56 3.27
C SER A 133 -6.00 0.63 4.25
N THR A 134 -4.67 0.62 4.23
CA THR A 134 -3.87 -0.07 5.25
C THR A 134 -2.98 0.95 5.92
N THR A 135 -2.93 0.94 7.24
CA THR A 135 -2.01 1.74 8.05
C THR A 135 -1.13 0.79 8.85
N MET A 136 0.17 0.86 8.62
CA MET A 136 1.18 0.13 9.39
C MET A 136 1.87 1.12 10.32
N GLU A 137 1.95 0.77 11.60
CA GLU A 137 2.70 1.56 12.58
C GLU A 137 4.20 1.31 12.42
N VAL A 138 5.01 2.36 12.65
CA VAL A 138 6.46 2.39 12.44
C VAL A 138 7.21 2.05 13.71
#